data_AF-A0A7W0CAR6-F1
#
_entry.id   AF-A0A7W0CAR6-F1
#
_cell.length_a   1.000
_cell.length_b   1.000
_cell.length_c   1.000
_cell.angle_alpha   90.00
_cell.angle_beta   90.00
_cell.angle_gamma   90.00
#
_symmetry.space_group_name_H-M   'P 1'
#
loop_
_entity.id
_entity.type
_entity.pdbx_description
1 polymer ?
#
loop_
_entity_poly.entity_id
_entity_poly.type
_entity_poly.pdbx_seq_one_letter_code
_entity_poly.pdbx_strand_id
1 'polypeptide(L)'
;MKYSEASLGRVFVIRLEDGDIVHEAIEAFASENGITAAAIIILGGADKDSRLVVGPENGRTAQITPMTHLLEAVHEAAGTGTIFPDQAGKPVVHLHMACGRGQSCVTGCVRTGVKVWQVMEAVVIEIAGTDARRLPDAATGFELLCP
;
A
#
# COMPACT_ATOMS: atom_id res chain seq x y z
N MET A 1 -1.59 -14.26 -17.97
CA MET A 1 -0.72 -13.11 -17.65
C MET A 1 -1.21 -11.92 -18.44
N LYS A 2 -1.45 -10.76 -17.82
CA LYS A 2 -1.78 -9.48 -18.47
C LYS A 2 -0.58 -8.55 -18.24
N TYR A 3 -0.19 -7.76 -19.23
CA TYR A 3 0.97 -6.86 -19.12
C TYR A 3 0.87 -5.70 -20.12
N SER A 4 1.57 -4.62 -19.82
CA SER A 4 1.88 -3.50 -20.71
C SER A 4 3.31 -3.04 -20.43
N GLU A 5 3.92 -2.35 -21.40
CA GLU A 5 5.23 -1.72 -21.23
C GLU A 5 5.05 -0.29 -20.74
N ALA A 6 5.95 0.17 -19.88
CA ALA A 6 5.97 1.53 -19.35
C ALA A 6 7.42 1.95 -19.07
N SER A 7 7.62 3.21 -18.69
CA SER A 7 8.94 3.80 -18.44
C SER A 7 9.05 4.35 -17.01
N LEU A 8 10.27 4.52 -16.52
CA LEU A 8 10.52 5.17 -15.23
C LEU A 8 10.31 6.69 -15.37
N GLY A 9 9.55 7.26 -14.44
CA GLY A 9 9.32 8.69 -14.29
C GLY A 9 10.20 9.31 -13.20
N ARG A 10 9.63 10.26 -12.46
CA ARG A 10 10.30 10.94 -11.33
C ARG A 10 10.52 9.98 -10.16
N VAL A 11 11.56 10.24 -9.35
CA VAL A 11 11.81 9.54 -8.08
C VAL A 11 11.65 10.54 -6.95
N PHE A 12 10.88 10.16 -5.94
CA PHE A 12 10.66 10.95 -4.74
C PHE A 12 11.20 10.20 -3.52
N VAL A 13 11.92 10.92 -2.67
CA VAL A 13 12.40 10.44 -1.37
C VAL A 13 11.59 11.18 -0.31
N ILE A 14 10.78 10.43 0.44
CA ILE A 14 9.78 10.95 1.35
C ILE A 14 10.13 10.49 2.76
N ARG A 15 10.04 11.40 3.72
CA ARG A 15 10.01 11.09 5.15
C ARG A 15 8.60 11.36 5.66
N LEU A 16 7.94 10.31 6.11
CA LEU A 16 6.70 10.39 6.87
C LEU A 16 7.04 10.64 8.35
N GLU A 17 6.23 11.47 8.99
CA GLU A 17 6.43 11.92 10.36
C GLU A 17 5.63 11.07 11.35
N ASP A 18 5.95 11.21 12.64
CA ASP A 18 5.21 10.55 13.72
C ASP A 18 3.70 10.83 13.63
N GLY A 19 2.90 9.76 13.70
CA GLY A 19 1.45 9.86 13.64
C GLY A 19 0.84 9.83 12.23
N ASP A 20 1.62 9.96 11.17
CA ASP A 20 1.11 9.87 9.80
C ASP A 20 0.49 8.50 9.54
N ILE A 21 -0.64 8.48 8.83
CA ILE A 21 -1.23 7.25 8.32
C ILE A 21 -0.62 6.98 6.94
N VAL A 22 0.17 5.91 6.85
CA VAL A 22 1.09 5.66 5.71
C VAL A 22 0.40 5.76 4.35
N HIS A 23 -0.71 5.05 4.16
CA HIS A 23 -1.39 5.05 2.87
C HIS A 23 -2.06 6.39 2.55
N GLU A 24 -2.66 7.06 3.53
CA GLU A 24 -3.33 8.35 3.36
C GLU A 24 -2.33 9.45 2.98
N ALA A 25 -1.18 9.49 3.67
CA ALA A 25 -0.11 10.46 3.38
C ALA A 25 0.46 10.28 1.97
N ILE A 26 0.67 9.03 1.54
CA ILE A 26 1.18 8.73 0.19
C ILE A 26 0.12 9.01 -0.89
N GLU A 27 -1.16 8.72 -0.63
CA GLU A 27 -2.26 9.04 -1.55
C GLU A 27 -2.43 10.56 -1.71
N ALA A 28 -2.35 11.32 -0.61
CA ALA A 28 -2.38 12.77 -0.64
C ALA A 28 -1.20 13.33 -1.45
N PHE A 29 0.01 12.86 -1.16
CA PHE A 29 1.22 13.22 -1.91
C PHE A 29 1.08 12.93 -3.40
N ALA A 30 0.57 11.75 -3.76
CA ALA A 30 0.37 11.35 -5.15
C ALA A 30 -0.64 12.27 -5.86
N SER A 31 -1.74 12.59 -5.19
CA SER A 31 -2.75 13.52 -5.71
C SER A 31 -2.17 14.91 -5.93
N GLU A 32 -1.42 15.45 -4.97
CA GLU A 32 -0.81 16.78 -5.04
C GLU A 32 0.24 16.91 -6.15
N ASN A 33 0.96 15.82 -6.44
CA ASN A 33 2.06 15.80 -7.42
C ASN A 33 1.67 15.21 -8.79
N GLY A 34 0.38 14.90 -8.98
CA GLY A 34 -0.16 14.34 -10.22
C GLY A 34 0.40 12.95 -10.56
N ILE A 35 0.72 12.14 -9.55
CA ILE A 35 1.25 10.78 -9.72
C ILE A 35 0.08 9.81 -9.83
N THR A 36 -0.10 9.23 -11.01
CA THR A 36 -1.17 8.25 -11.26
C THR A 36 -0.68 6.81 -11.11
N ALA A 37 0.56 6.52 -11.48
CA ALA A 37 1.17 5.20 -11.36
C ALA A 37 2.56 5.27 -10.73
N ALA A 38 2.86 4.36 -9.79
CA ALA A 38 4.18 4.32 -9.15
C ALA A 38 4.47 2.96 -8.48
N ALA A 39 5.75 2.66 -8.28
CA ALA A 39 6.23 1.66 -7.34
C ALA A 39 6.67 2.31 -6.03
N ILE A 40 6.47 1.63 -4.91
CA ILE A 40 6.81 2.12 -3.56
C ILE A 40 7.72 1.11 -2.86
N ILE A 41 8.78 1.61 -2.22
CA ILE A 41 9.59 0.89 -1.24
C ILE A 41 9.55 1.67 0.06
N ILE A 42 9.35 0.99 1.19
CA ILE A 42 9.23 1.61 2.52
C ILE A 42 10.10 0.90 3.55
N LEU A 43 10.66 1.69 4.46
CA LEU A 43 11.42 1.28 5.64
C LEU A 43 11.10 2.23 6.81
N GLY A 44 10.86 1.72 8.02
CA GLY A 44 10.70 2.59 9.19
C GLY A 44 10.00 1.92 10.37
N GLY A 45 9.40 2.71 11.25
CA GLY A 45 8.66 2.21 12.42
C GLY A 45 7.14 2.27 12.23
N ALA A 46 6.44 1.18 12.55
CA ALA A 46 4.99 1.17 12.69
C ALA A 46 4.62 1.24 14.18
N ASP A 47 3.74 2.19 14.54
CA ASP A 47 3.33 2.40 15.93
C ASP A 47 2.28 1.39 16.39
N LYS A 48 2.11 1.31 17.71
CA LYS A 48 1.01 0.60 18.35
C LYS A 48 -0.35 1.08 17.80
N ASP A 49 -1.36 0.23 17.97
CA ASP A 49 -2.73 0.44 17.51
C ASP A 49 -2.89 0.47 15.97
N SER A 50 -1.81 0.31 15.21
CA SER A 50 -1.84 0.08 13.76
C SER A 50 -2.53 -1.23 13.43
N ARG A 51 -3.31 -1.26 12.34
CA ARG A 51 -4.03 -2.45 11.90
C ARG A 51 -3.60 -2.86 10.49
N LEU A 52 -3.31 -4.14 10.32
CA LEU A 52 -2.98 -4.77 9.03
C LEU A 52 -4.09 -5.73 8.62
N VAL A 53 -4.40 -5.82 7.32
CA VAL A 53 -5.18 -6.92 6.77
C VAL A 53 -4.25 -8.08 6.43
N VAL A 54 -4.43 -9.22 7.10
CA VAL A 54 -3.48 -10.37 7.07
C VAL A 54 -3.99 -11.55 6.22
N GLY A 55 -4.86 -11.25 5.26
CA GLY A 55 -5.50 -12.23 4.39
C GLY A 55 -6.98 -12.44 4.73
N PRO A 56 -7.65 -13.37 4.03
CA PRO A 56 -9.07 -13.64 4.25
C PRO A 56 -9.31 -14.74 5.29
N GLU A 57 -10.48 -14.74 5.94
CA GLU A 57 -10.90 -15.83 6.85
C GLU A 57 -11.01 -17.17 6.11
N ASN A 58 -11.51 -17.13 4.87
CA ASN A 58 -11.65 -18.28 3.99
C ASN A 58 -11.05 -17.93 2.62
N GLY A 59 -10.29 -18.86 2.04
CA GLY A 59 -9.54 -18.59 0.80
C GLY A 59 -10.40 -18.55 -0.46
N ARG A 60 -10.97 -19.70 -0.87
CA ARG A 60 -11.68 -19.86 -2.16
C ARG A 60 -13.19 -19.77 -1.98
N THR A 61 -13.68 -18.60 -1.59
CA THR A 61 -15.11 -18.33 -1.38
C THR A 61 -15.60 -17.16 -2.23
N ALA A 62 -16.89 -17.14 -2.56
CA ALA A 62 -17.50 -16.06 -3.34
C ALA A 62 -17.52 -14.71 -2.60
N GLN A 63 -17.58 -14.76 -1.26
CA GLN A 63 -17.47 -13.60 -0.39
C GLN A 63 -16.16 -13.67 0.38
N ILE A 64 -15.39 -12.58 0.35
CA ILE A 64 -14.10 -12.48 1.03
C ILE A 64 -14.25 -11.58 2.27
N THR A 65 -14.12 -12.18 3.44
CA THR A 65 -14.05 -11.45 4.73
C THR A 65 -12.58 -11.28 5.11
N PRO A 66 -12.05 -10.04 5.20
CA PRO A 66 -10.66 -9.81 5.57
C PRO A 66 -10.43 -10.01 7.06
N MET A 67 -9.41 -10.79 7.42
CA MET A 67 -8.88 -10.82 8.78
C MET A 67 -7.99 -9.62 9.03
N THR A 68 -8.01 -9.11 10.27
CA THR A 68 -7.12 -8.01 10.68
C THR A 68 -6.26 -8.41 11.87
N HIS A 69 -5.08 -7.82 11.95
CA HIS A 69 -4.18 -7.95 13.08
C HIS A 69 -3.84 -6.57 13.62
N LEU A 70 -3.92 -6.40 14.94
CA LEU A 70 -3.59 -5.17 15.66
C LEU A 70 -2.14 -5.26 16.15
N LEU A 71 -1.32 -4.25 15.86
CA LEU A 71 0.00 -4.15 16.46
C LEU A 71 -0.12 -3.62 17.89
N GLU A 72 0.26 -4.43 18.88
CA GLU A 72 0.15 -4.09 20.31
C GLU A 72 1.28 -3.16 20.80
N ALA A 73 2.29 -2.93 19.97
CA ALA A 73 3.49 -2.15 20.29
C ALA A 73 4.14 -1.59 19.01
N VAL A 74 5.25 -0.88 19.18
CA VAL A 74 6.11 -0.46 18.06
C VAL A 74 6.79 -1.65 17.40
N HIS A 75 6.79 -1.66 16.06
CA HIS A 75 7.42 -2.65 15.21
C HIS A 75 8.35 -1.98 14.20
N GLU A 76 9.49 -2.62 13.94
CA GLU A 76 10.30 -2.32 12.75
C GLU A 76 9.52 -2.78 11.52
N ALA A 77 9.53 -1.99 10.45
CA ALA A 77 8.69 -2.22 9.29
C ALA A 77 9.47 -2.08 7.99
N ALA A 78 9.22 -3.03 7.08
CA ALA A 78 9.66 -2.98 5.69
C ALA A 78 8.48 -3.30 4.78
N GLY A 79 8.32 -2.57 3.68
CA GLY A 79 7.15 -2.72 2.82
C GLY A 79 7.42 -2.40 1.36
N THR A 80 6.51 -2.87 0.51
CA THR A 80 6.48 -2.51 -0.91
C THR A 80 5.05 -2.47 -1.42
N GLY A 81 4.81 -1.57 -2.38
CA GLY A 81 3.49 -1.35 -2.92
C GLY A 81 3.50 -0.68 -4.27
N THR A 82 2.30 -0.34 -4.74
CA THR A 82 2.09 0.36 -5.99
C THR A 82 0.99 1.40 -5.87
N ILE A 83 1.12 2.47 -6.63
CA ILE A 83 0.05 3.43 -6.91
C ILE A 83 -0.49 3.09 -8.28
N PHE A 84 -1.79 2.95 -8.39
CA PHE A 84 -2.53 2.92 -9.66
C PHE A 84 -3.89 3.57 -9.39
N PRO A 85 -4.48 4.27 -10.36
CA PRO A 85 -5.75 4.92 -10.15
C PRO A 85 -6.89 3.89 -10.08
N ASP A 86 -7.94 4.23 -9.36
CA ASP A 86 -9.23 3.53 -9.43
C ASP A 86 -9.98 3.87 -10.74
N GLN A 87 -11.21 3.39 -10.87
CA GLN A 87 -12.06 3.68 -12.03
C GLN A 87 -12.39 5.18 -12.18
N ALA A 88 -12.38 5.95 -11.09
CA ALA A 88 -12.64 7.39 -11.09
C ALA A 88 -11.37 8.23 -11.34
N GLY A 89 -10.19 7.59 -11.49
CA GLY A 89 -8.93 8.27 -11.70
C GLY A 89 -8.21 8.69 -10.40
N LYS A 90 -8.75 8.34 -9.22
CA LYS A 90 -8.12 8.66 -7.94
C LYS A 90 -6.92 7.73 -7.73
N PRO A 91 -5.71 8.22 -7.42
CA PRO A 91 -4.58 7.37 -7.09
C PRO A 91 -4.87 6.58 -5.82
N VAL A 92 -4.72 5.26 -5.87
CA VAL A 92 -4.92 4.35 -4.74
C VAL A 92 -3.64 3.61 -4.42
N VAL A 93 -3.25 3.61 -3.15
CA VAL A 93 -2.09 2.84 -2.69
C VAL A 93 -2.50 1.40 -2.41
N HIS A 94 -1.80 0.45 -3.03
CA HIS A 94 -1.80 -0.96 -2.60
C HIS A 94 -0.42 -1.30 -2.07
N LEU A 95 -0.29 -1.31 -0.75
CA LEU A 95 0.97 -1.47 -0.03
C LEU A 95 0.87 -2.59 0.99
N HIS A 96 1.81 -3.52 0.92
CA HIS A 96 1.98 -4.57 1.92
C HIS A 96 3.23 -4.28 2.74
N MET A 97 3.16 -4.56 4.03
CA MET A 97 4.20 -4.26 5.00
C MET A 97 4.39 -5.45 5.95
N ALA A 98 5.64 -5.79 6.22
CA ALA A 98 6.07 -6.73 7.23
C ALA A 98 6.52 -5.94 8.46
N CYS A 99 5.86 -6.15 9.59
CA CYS A 99 6.10 -5.49 10.86
C CYS A 99 6.68 -6.49 11.86
N GLY A 100 7.95 -6.35 12.19
CA GLY A 100 8.73 -7.23 13.07
C GLY A 100 8.91 -6.68 14.48
N ARG A 101 8.79 -7.57 15.48
CA ARG A 101 9.12 -7.29 16.87
C ARG A 101 9.59 -8.56 17.57
N GLY A 102 10.80 -8.53 18.13
CA GLY A 102 11.40 -9.70 18.77
C GLY A 102 11.52 -10.87 17.79
N GLN A 103 10.87 -12.00 18.11
CA GLN A 103 10.87 -13.22 17.28
C GLN A 103 9.64 -13.34 16.36
N SER A 104 8.72 -12.37 16.39
CA SER A 104 7.48 -12.37 15.60
C SER A 104 7.51 -11.33 14.49
N CYS A 105 6.86 -11.65 13.37
CA CYS A 105 6.63 -10.72 12.27
C CYS A 105 5.22 -10.90 11.72
N VAL A 106 4.51 -9.79 11.54
CA VAL A 106 3.17 -9.76 10.97
C VAL A 106 3.25 -9.09 9.61
N THR A 107 2.78 -9.75 8.56
CA THR A 107 2.75 -9.18 7.22
C THR A 107 1.31 -9.01 6.75
N GLY A 108 0.98 -7.84 6.22
CA GLY A 108 -0.35 -7.56 5.71
C GLY A 108 -0.46 -6.28 4.89
N CYS A 109 -1.66 -6.01 4.39
CA CYS A 109 -1.98 -4.77 3.69
C CYS A 109 -2.25 -3.63 4.68
N VAL A 110 -1.69 -2.45 4.41
CA VAL A 110 -1.76 -1.28 5.32
C VAL A 110 -3.07 -0.51 5.26
N ARG A 111 -4.00 -0.90 4.37
CA ARG A 111 -5.24 -0.16 4.04
C ARG A 111 -6.18 0.11 5.22
N THR A 112 -5.95 -0.52 6.37
CA THR A 112 -6.73 -0.32 7.61
C THR A 112 -6.11 0.70 8.56
N GLY A 113 -5.07 1.42 8.12
CA GLY A 113 -4.40 2.46 8.89
C GLY A 113 -3.20 1.91 9.66
N VAL A 114 -2.03 1.97 9.05
CA VAL A 114 -0.74 1.84 9.73
C VAL A 114 -0.22 3.23 10.04
N LYS A 115 0.07 3.47 11.32
CA LYS A 115 0.58 4.74 11.84
C LYS A 115 2.09 4.69 11.93
N VAL A 116 2.75 5.75 11.49
CA VAL A 116 4.20 5.89 11.62
C VAL A 116 4.58 6.14 13.08
N TRP A 117 5.60 5.44 13.55
CA TRP A 117 6.28 5.71 14.80
C TRP A 117 7.59 6.43 14.53
N GLN A 118 7.72 7.68 15.01
CA GLN A 118 8.82 8.62 14.81
C GLN A 118 9.16 8.96 13.36
N VAL A 119 9.49 7.96 12.53
CA VAL A 119 9.94 8.14 11.15
C VAL A 119 9.63 6.92 10.30
N MET A 120 9.23 7.17 9.06
CA MET A 120 9.17 6.17 8.01
C MET A 120 9.62 6.77 6.67
N GLU A 121 10.54 6.09 6.01
CA GLU A 121 11.10 6.48 4.73
C GLU A 121 10.34 5.77 3.62
N ALA A 122 9.91 6.52 2.60
CA ALA A 122 9.30 5.98 1.40
C ALA A 122 10.05 6.47 0.16
N VAL A 123 10.40 5.55 -0.72
CA VAL A 123 10.88 5.85 -2.07
C VAL A 123 9.73 5.57 -3.04
N VAL A 124 9.24 6.61 -3.70
CA VAL A 124 8.19 6.53 -4.73
C VAL A 124 8.84 6.71 -6.09
N ILE A 125 8.77 5.67 -6.91
CA ILE A 125 9.30 5.65 -8.27
C ILE A 125 8.09 5.71 -9.21
N GLU A 126 7.87 6.87 -9.81
CA GLU A 126 6.78 7.07 -10.76
C GLU A 126 6.93 6.17 -11.99
N ILE A 127 5.81 5.69 -12.51
CA ILE A 127 5.72 4.91 -13.73
C ILE A 127 5.00 5.76 -14.77
N ALA A 128 5.68 6.06 -15.88
CA ALA A 128 5.18 6.92 -16.94
C ALA A 128 4.84 6.12 -18.21
N GLY A 129 3.92 6.66 -19.01
CA GLY A 129 3.50 6.03 -20.28
C GLY A 129 2.60 4.80 -20.09
N THR A 130 1.78 4.79 -19.04
CA THR A 130 0.82 3.71 -18.77
C THR A 130 -0.57 4.26 -18.47
N ASP A 131 -1.60 3.58 -18.97
CA ASP A 131 -3.01 3.81 -18.65
C ASP A 131 -3.54 2.77 -17.63
N ALA A 132 -2.62 2.05 -16.99
CA ALA A 132 -2.93 1.00 -16.05
C ALA A 132 -3.76 1.53 -14.89
N ARG A 133 -4.84 0.83 -14.55
CA ARG A 133 -5.80 1.24 -13.52
C ARG A 133 -6.47 0.05 -12.86
N ARG A 134 -6.99 0.22 -11.66
CA ARG A 134 -7.77 -0.81 -10.95
C ARG A 134 -9.23 -0.71 -11.35
N LEU A 135 -9.78 -1.81 -11.88
CA LEU A 135 -11.18 -1.89 -12.32
C LEU A 135 -11.93 -2.98 -11.57
N PRO A 136 -13.22 -2.80 -11.28
CA PRO A 136 -14.05 -3.83 -10.67
C PRO A 136 -14.05 -5.11 -11.51
N ASP A 137 -13.79 -6.24 -10.86
CA ASP A 137 -13.85 -7.57 -11.45
C ASP A 137 -15.04 -8.34 -10.86
N ALA A 138 -16.03 -8.63 -11.70
CA ALA A 138 -17.27 -9.27 -11.27
C ALA A 138 -17.07 -10.72 -10.76
N ALA A 139 -15.99 -11.38 -11.18
CA ALA A 139 -15.74 -12.77 -10.78
C ALA A 139 -15.17 -12.85 -9.36
N THR A 140 -14.37 -11.87 -8.95
CA THR A 140 -13.66 -11.88 -7.67
C THR A 140 -14.22 -10.87 -6.66
N GLY A 141 -14.98 -9.87 -7.12
CA GLY A 141 -15.47 -8.76 -6.30
C GLY A 141 -14.37 -7.76 -5.90
N PHE A 142 -13.16 -7.87 -6.44
CA PHE A 142 -12.06 -6.95 -6.20
C PHE A 142 -11.90 -5.92 -7.31
N GLU A 143 -11.20 -4.83 -7.00
CA GLU A 143 -10.64 -3.94 -8.02
C GLU A 143 -9.26 -4.45 -8.43
N LEU A 144 -9.19 -5.08 -9.60
CA LEU A 144 -7.95 -5.69 -10.10
C LEU A 144 -7.21 -4.74 -11.03
N LEU A 145 -5.88 -4.79 -10.97
CA LEU A 145 -5.03 -4.05 -11.90
C LEU A 145 -5.27 -4.53 -13.35
N CYS A 146 -5.67 -3.60 -14.20
CA CYS A 146 -5.69 -3.72 -15.65
C CYS A 146 -4.49 -2.96 -16.20
N PRO A 147 -3.40 -3.66 -16.59
CA PRO A 147 -2.20 -3.03 -17.13
C PRO A 147 -2.42 -2.49 -18.55
#